data_AF-A0AAW0N0D3-F1
#
_entry.id   AF-A0AAW0N0D3-F1
#
_cell.length_a   1.000
_cell.length_b   1.000
_cell.length_c   1.000
_cell.angle_alpha   90.00
_cell.angle_beta   90.00
_cell.angle_gamma   90.00
#
_symmetry.space_group_name_H-M   'P 1'
#
loop_
_entity.id
_entity.type
_entity.pdbx_description
1 polymer ?
#
loop_
_entity_poly.entity_id
_entity_poly.type
_entity_poly.pdbx_seq_one_letter_code
_entity_poly.pdbx_strand_id
1 'polypeptide(L)'
;MLPWLVADIRRKSERGDCGPQVQPRDVQLVLNPPFLRCVPSNNSNSSVFIFEHKAQLISRFIHNSNDLSYFAYLLRGQPDNPESEMSCHVFKACDPNQVPEVISRIRQASKSVLKEEIIPNRKPKKRFTTHKSLKCFTVGR
;
A
#
# COMPACT_ATOMS: atom_id res chain seq x y z
N MET A 1 -4.27 -8.16 15.34
CA MET A 1 -3.32 -7.02 15.25
C MET A 1 -3.86 -5.85 14.42
N LEU A 2 -4.36 -6.03 13.19
CA LEU A 2 -4.94 -4.92 12.41
C LEU A 2 -6.15 -4.21 13.04
N PRO A 3 -7.11 -4.91 13.67
CA PRO A 3 -8.28 -4.24 14.27
C PRO A 3 -7.90 -3.23 15.35
N TRP A 4 -6.85 -3.50 16.13
CA TRP A 4 -6.35 -2.57 17.14
C TRP A 4 -5.63 -1.37 16.50
N LEU A 5 -4.84 -1.60 15.46
CA LEU A 5 -4.18 -0.52 14.71
C LEU A 5 -5.20 0.39 14.02
N VAL A 6 -6.22 -0.18 13.39
CA VAL A 6 -7.33 0.56 12.75
C VAL A 6 -8.16 1.30 13.81
N ALA A 7 -8.42 0.67 14.95
CA ALA A 7 -9.11 1.33 16.06
C ALA A 7 -8.27 2.49 16.64
N ASP A 8 -6.95 2.32 16.76
CA ASP A 8 -6.03 3.37 17.21
C ASP A 8 -6.00 4.53 16.21
N ILE A 9 -5.85 4.24 14.90
CA ILE A 9 -5.92 5.23 13.82
C ILE A 9 -7.26 5.98 13.84
N ARG A 10 -8.39 5.27 13.96
CA ARG A 10 -9.73 5.90 14.03
C ARG A 10 -9.84 6.82 15.23
N ARG A 11 -9.46 6.33 16.42
CA ARG A 11 -9.53 7.09 17.69
C ARG A 11 -8.62 8.32 17.67
N LYS A 12 -7.46 8.22 17.04
CA LYS A 12 -6.49 9.30 16.83
C LYS A 12 -6.95 10.32 15.80
N SER A 13 -7.58 9.87 14.72
CA SER A 13 -8.16 10.74 13.68
C SER A 13 -9.37 11.53 14.19
N GLU A 14 -10.21 10.95 15.06
CA GLU A 14 -11.40 11.62 15.62
C GLU A 14 -11.06 12.68 16.68
N ARG A 15 -9.92 12.53 17.36
CA ARG A 15 -9.50 13.46 18.43
C ARG A 15 -8.80 14.73 17.91
N GLY A 16 -8.46 14.81 16.63
CA GLY A 16 -7.72 15.95 16.05
C GLY A 16 -6.31 16.19 16.62
N ASP A 17 -5.91 15.43 17.64
CA ASP A 17 -4.66 15.53 18.41
C ASP A 17 -3.47 14.87 17.70
N CYS A 18 -3.72 14.27 16.55
CA CYS A 18 -2.64 13.88 15.68
C CYS A 18 -2.19 15.07 14.87
N GLY A 19 -0.92 15.45 15.03
CA GLY A 19 -0.25 16.34 14.11
C GLY A 19 -0.48 15.93 12.64
N PRO A 20 -0.14 16.80 11.67
CA PRO A 20 -0.47 16.65 10.23
C PRO A 20 -0.05 15.35 9.53
N GLN A 21 0.60 14.43 10.27
CA GLN A 21 1.11 13.13 9.88
C GLN A 21 0.08 11.98 9.95
N VAL A 22 -1.02 12.08 10.72
CA VAL A 22 -2.01 10.96 10.88
C VAL A 22 -3.37 11.25 10.24
N GLN A 23 -3.55 12.41 9.62
CA GLN A 23 -4.77 12.71 8.86
C GLN A 23 -4.88 11.75 7.65
N PRO A 24 -6.03 11.10 7.41
CA PRO A 24 -6.25 10.32 6.19
C PRO A 24 -6.05 11.18 4.96
N ARG A 25 -5.07 10.82 4.12
CA ARG A 25 -4.85 11.49 2.83
C ARG A 25 -5.46 10.64 1.73
N ASP A 26 -6.21 11.26 0.82
CA ASP A 26 -6.61 10.62 -0.42
C ASP A 26 -5.37 10.46 -1.31
N VAL A 27 -5.04 9.22 -1.61
CA VAL A 27 -3.86 8.80 -2.36
C VAL A 27 -4.24 7.84 -3.47
N GLN A 28 -3.31 7.64 -4.38
CA GLN A 28 -3.36 6.65 -5.42
C GLN A 28 -2.09 5.81 -5.32
N LEU A 29 -2.26 4.49 -5.30
CA LEU A 29 -1.13 3.57 -5.40
C LEU A 29 -0.79 3.38 -6.88
N VAL A 30 0.47 3.66 -7.20
CA VAL A 30 1.04 3.57 -8.53
C VAL A 30 2.19 2.57 -8.52
N LEU A 31 1.96 1.43 -9.12
CA LEU A 31 2.90 0.34 -9.24
C LEU A 31 3.70 0.52 -10.53
N ASN A 32 4.98 0.84 -10.36
CA ASN A 32 5.99 0.94 -11.40
C ASN A 32 7.02 -0.17 -11.15
N PRO A 33 6.78 -1.43 -11.56
CA PRO A 33 7.64 -2.55 -11.20
C PRO A 33 9.13 -2.24 -11.47
N PRO A 34 10.02 -2.44 -10.49
CA PRO A 34 9.81 -3.13 -9.19
C PRO A 34 9.32 -2.24 -8.03
N PHE A 35 9.02 -0.96 -8.26
CA PHE A 35 8.66 0.03 -7.26
C PHE A 35 7.14 0.20 -7.08
N LEU A 36 6.72 0.47 -5.85
CA LEU A 36 5.39 0.92 -5.48
C LEU A 36 5.49 2.36 -4.98
N ARG A 37 4.76 3.27 -5.62
CA ARG A 37 4.65 4.68 -5.22
C ARG A 37 3.26 4.95 -4.67
N CYS A 38 3.21 5.73 -3.62
CA CYS A 38 1.98 6.33 -3.13
C CYS A 38 2.00 7.81 -3.48
N VAL A 39 1.06 8.26 -4.32
CA VAL A 39 0.94 9.66 -4.74
C VAL A 39 -0.36 10.25 -4.22
N PRO A 40 -0.44 11.55 -3.93
CA PRO A 40 -1.71 12.19 -3.57
C PRO A 40 -2.73 12.10 -4.71
N SER A 41 -3.99 11.78 -4.40
CA SER A 41 -5.06 11.71 -5.42
C SER A 41 -5.47 13.07 -5.96
N ASN A 42 -5.14 14.16 -5.25
CA ASN A 42 -5.44 15.53 -5.65
C ASN A 42 -4.41 16.13 -6.61
N ASN A 43 -3.31 15.43 -6.91
CA ASN A 43 -2.24 15.93 -7.75
C ASN A 43 -2.01 14.97 -8.92
N SER A 44 -2.30 15.43 -10.14
CA SER A 44 -2.03 14.69 -11.38
C SER A 44 -0.54 14.53 -11.66
N ASN A 45 0.32 15.26 -10.95
CA ASN A 45 1.77 15.16 -11.07
C ASN A 45 2.30 13.91 -10.34
N SER A 46 2.49 12.83 -11.09
CA SER A 46 3.07 11.58 -10.55
C SER A 46 4.54 11.67 -10.11
N SER A 47 5.14 12.87 -10.21
CA SER A 47 6.46 13.22 -9.68
C SER A 47 6.43 13.53 -8.17
N VAL A 48 5.27 13.88 -7.61
CA VAL A 48 5.10 14.12 -6.17
C VAL A 48 4.59 12.83 -5.52
N PHE A 49 5.47 12.14 -4.80
CA PHE A 49 5.15 10.92 -4.07
C PHE A 49 5.27 11.15 -2.55
N ILE A 50 4.36 10.53 -1.79
CA ILE A 50 4.39 10.52 -0.32
C ILE A 50 5.48 9.54 0.14
N PHE A 51 5.53 8.38 -0.51
CA PHE A 51 6.60 7.41 -0.34
C PHE A 51 6.76 6.57 -1.61
N GLU A 52 7.96 6.06 -1.81
CA GLU A 52 8.30 5.06 -2.81
C GLU A 52 9.11 3.96 -2.12
N HIS A 53 8.78 2.70 -2.40
CA HIS A 53 9.58 1.56 -1.97
C HIS A 53 9.54 0.42 -2.97
N LYS A 54 10.49 -0.51 -2.91
CA LYS A 54 10.44 -1.72 -3.71
C LYS A 54 9.27 -2.60 -3.23
N ALA A 55 8.49 -3.13 -4.16
CA ALA A 55 7.40 -4.05 -3.86
C ALA A 55 7.92 -5.34 -3.18
N GLN A 56 9.18 -5.70 -3.44
CA GLN A 56 9.86 -6.86 -2.82
C GLN A 56 10.03 -6.74 -1.31
N LEU A 57 10.09 -5.51 -0.76
CA LEU A 57 10.23 -5.28 0.67
C LEU A 57 8.92 -5.52 1.42
N ILE A 58 7.81 -5.70 0.71
CA ILE A 58 6.51 -6.00 1.30
C ILE A 58 6.53 -7.45 1.77
N SER A 59 6.66 -7.64 3.08
CA SER A 59 6.78 -8.96 3.70
C SER A 59 5.42 -9.63 3.89
N ARG A 60 4.38 -8.85 4.22
CA ARG A 60 3.06 -9.37 4.57
C ARG A 60 1.94 -8.40 4.21
N PHE A 61 0.83 -8.95 3.73
CA PHE A 61 -0.44 -8.23 3.60
C PHE A 61 -1.37 -8.60 4.75
N ILE A 62 -2.11 -7.63 5.24
CA ILE A 62 -3.06 -7.77 6.33
C ILE A 62 -4.38 -7.17 5.87
N HIS A 63 -5.45 -7.94 5.85
CA HIS A 63 -6.80 -7.45 5.57
C HIS A 63 -7.59 -7.40 6.88
N ASN A 64 -8.55 -6.48 6.96
CA ASN A 64 -9.47 -6.46 8.10
C ASN A 64 -10.66 -7.38 7.80
N SER A 65 -10.88 -8.40 8.64
CA SER A 65 -12.02 -9.31 8.48
C SER A 65 -13.36 -8.63 8.76
N ASN A 66 -13.37 -7.57 9.57
CA ASN A 66 -14.58 -6.82 9.93
C ASN A 66 -14.97 -5.77 8.88
N ASP A 67 -14.00 -5.27 8.10
CA ASP A 67 -14.23 -4.26 7.07
C ASP A 67 -13.26 -4.48 5.91
N LEU A 68 -13.76 -5.14 4.86
CA LEU A 68 -12.99 -5.53 3.68
C LEU A 68 -12.47 -4.33 2.88
N SER A 69 -12.96 -3.12 3.17
CA SER A 69 -12.47 -1.88 2.57
C SER A 69 -11.09 -1.51 3.09
N TYR A 70 -10.69 -2.01 4.26
CA TYR A 70 -9.39 -1.73 4.86
C TYR A 70 -8.41 -2.88 4.61
N PHE A 71 -7.23 -2.50 4.12
CA PHE A 71 -6.09 -3.39 4.04
C PHE A 71 -4.84 -2.66 4.51
N ALA A 72 -3.83 -3.43 4.86
CA ALA A 72 -2.52 -2.91 5.18
C ALA A 72 -1.45 -3.85 4.64
N TYR A 73 -0.24 -3.35 4.57
CA TYR A 73 0.92 -4.19 4.36
C TYR A 73 2.07 -3.78 5.27
N LEU A 74 2.91 -4.76 5.59
CA LEU A 74 4.15 -4.58 6.32
C LEU A 74 5.30 -4.51 5.34
N LEU A 75 6.05 -3.43 5.42
CA LEU A 75 7.34 -3.26 4.76
C LEU A 75 8.43 -3.71 5.72
N ARG A 76 9.38 -4.53 5.26
CA ARG A 76 10.58 -4.86 6.01
C ARG A 76 11.75 -4.01 5.49
N GLY A 77 12.41 -3.24 6.35
CA GLY A 77 13.52 -2.36 5.97
C GLY A 77 14.71 -3.11 5.38
N GLN A 78 15.15 -4.19 6.02
CA GLN A 78 16.19 -5.09 5.50
C GLN A 78 15.63 -6.51 5.35
N PRO A 79 15.61 -7.09 4.15
CA PRO A 79 15.13 -8.46 3.96
C PRO A 79 15.98 -9.49 4.71
N ASP A 80 17.29 -9.25 4.85
CA ASP A 80 18.27 -10.16 5.46
C ASP A 80 18.32 -10.08 6.99
N ASN A 81 17.78 -9.02 7.60
CA ASN A 81 17.75 -8.86 9.05
C ASN A 81 16.32 -9.04 9.58
N PRO A 82 16.02 -10.14 10.30
CA PRO A 82 14.69 -10.37 10.87
C PRO A 82 14.30 -9.37 11.96
N GLU A 83 15.27 -8.70 12.59
CA GLU A 83 15.06 -7.67 13.62
C GLU A 83 14.91 -6.26 13.05
N SER A 84 15.04 -6.09 11.72
CA SER A 84 14.87 -4.78 11.12
C SER A 84 13.47 -4.22 11.29
N GLU A 85 13.44 -2.89 11.44
CA GLU A 85 12.23 -2.11 11.57
C GLU A 85 11.22 -2.44 10.46
N MET A 86 9.98 -2.66 10.89
CA MET A 86 8.86 -2.93 9.99
C MET A 86 7.92 -1.75 9.97
N SER A 87 7.72 -1.15 8.80
CA SER A 87 6.75 -0.07 8.62
C SER A 87 5.39 -0.65 8.23
N CYS A 88 4.31 -0.13 8.81
CA CYS A 88 2.95 -0.57 8.49
C CYS A 88 2.21 0.54 7.75
N HIS A 89 1.74 0.25 6.54
CA HIS A 89 0.92 1.18 5.76
C HIS A 89 -0.50 0.65 5.70
N VAL A 90 -1.45 1.42 6.21
CA VAL A 90 -2.88 1.07 6.20
C VAL A 90 -3.58 1.91 5.16
N PHE A 91 -4.42 1.27 4.36
CA PHE A 91 -5.20 1.91 3.31
C PHE A 91 -6.66 1.54 3.49
N LYS A 92 -7.53 2.52 3.24
CA LYS A 92 -8.96 2.31 3.05
C LYS A 92 -9.29 2.52 1.59
N ALA A 93 -9.77 1.48 0.93
CA ALA A 93 -10.36 1.59 -0.39
C ALA A 93 -11.78 2.16 -0.30
N CYS A 94 -12.16 2.95 -1.31
CA CYS A 94 -13.56 3.35 -1.50
C CYS A 94 -14.45 2.16 -1.87
N ASP A 95 -13.88 1.08 -2.39
CA ASP A 95 -14.58 -0.10 -2.86
C ASP A 95 -13.84 -1.36 -2.40
N PRO A 96 -14.43 -2.17 -1.50
CA PRO A 96 -13.79 -3.36 -0.95
C PRO A 96 -13.44 -4.39 -2.02
N ASN A 97 -14.18 -4.44 -3.13
CA ASN A 97 -13.95 -5.40 -4.20
C ASN A 97 -12.63 -5.15 -4.96
N GLN A 98 -12.08 -3.94 -4.87
CA GLN A 98 -10.77 -3.62 -5.47
C GLN A 98 -9.60 -4.05 -4.60
N VAL A 99 -9.79 -4.23 -3.30
CA VAL A 99 -8.70 -4.58 -2.37
C VAL A 99 -7.98 -5.88 -2.78
N PRO A 100 -8.69 -6.99 -3.11
CA PRO A 100 -8.06 -8.21 -3.60
C PRO A 100 -7.26 -7.99 -4.89
N GLU A 101 -7.77 -7.17 -5.82
CA GLU A 101 -7.08 -6.88 -7.08
C GLU A 101 -5.79 -6.10 -6.83
N VAL A 102 -5.83 -5.06 -5.99
CA VAL A 102 -4.66 -4.25 -5.63
C VAL A 102 -3.58 -5.12 -4.97
N ILE A 103 -3.97 -5.93 -3.98
CA ILE A 103 -3.05 -6.84 -3.30
C ILE A 103 -2.43 -7.83 -4.29
N SER A 104 -3.24 -8.40 -5.19
CA SER A 104 -2.77 -9.35 -6.21
C SER A 104 -1.73 -8.72 -7.14
N ARG A 105 -1.98 -7.49 -7.62
CA ARG A 105 -1.06 -6.75 -8.50
C ARG A 105 0.25 -6.42 -7.81
N ILE A 106 0.20 -5.93 -6.56
CA ILE A 106 1.41 -5.65 -5.79
C ILE A 106 2.20 -6.94 -5.55
N ARG A 107 1.54 -8.03 -5.12
CA ARG A 107 2.17 -9.35 -4.95
C ARG A 107 2.81 -9.86 -6.24
N GLN A 108 2.15 -9.67 -7.37
CA GLN A 108 2.69 -10.03 -8.67
C GLN A 108 3.98 -9.27 -8.93
N ALA A 109 3.98 -7.94 -8.77
CA ALA A 109 5.18 -7.11 -8.93
C ALA A 109 6.30 -7.42 -7.91
N SER A 110 5.96 -7.83 -6.69
CA SER A 110 6.93 -8.33 -5.71
C SER A 110 7.60 -9.64 -6.16
N LYS A 111 6.86 -10.51 -6.87
CA LYS A 111 7.34 -11.80 -7.39
C LYS A 111 8.04 -11.71 -8.75
N SER A 112 7.82 -10.63 -9.52
CA SER A 112 8.34 -10.46 -10.90
C SER A 112 9.87 -10.39 -11.03
N VAL A 113 10.64 -10.63 -9.96
CA VAL A 113 12.10 -10.74 -10.03
C VAL A 113 12.56 -12.19 -10.28
N LEU A 114 11.67 -13.19 -10.22
CA LEU A 114 12.08 -14.61 -10.35
C LEU A 114 11.34 -15.46 -11.39
N LYS A 115 10.38 -14.93 -12.16
CA LYS A 115 9.79 -15.68 -13.28
C LYS A 115 9.48 -14.77 -14.46
N GLU A 116 10.50 -14.53 -15.25
CA GLU A 116 10.35 -14.47 -16.69
C GLU A 116 10.18 -15.93 -17.13
N GLU A 117 8.94 -16.44 -17.25
CA GLU A 117 8.62 -17.55 -18.16
C GLU A 117 7.13 -17.93 -18.16
N ILE A 118 6.60 -17.97 -19.39
CA ILE A 118 5.43 -18.71 -19.91
C ILE A 118 4.05 -18.10 -19.62
N ILE A 119 3.63 -17.16 -20.48
CA ILE A 119 2.45 -17.26 -21.38
C ILE A 119 2.69 -16.22 -22.51
N PRO A 120 2.70 -16.62 -23.79
CA PRO A 120 2.90 -15.68 -24.89
C PRO A 120 1.65 -14.82 -25.02
N ASN A 121 1.84 -13.50 -25.15
CA ASN A 121 0.81 -12.46 -25.33
C ASN A 121 0.32 -11.77 -24.04
N ARG A 122 1.06 -10.76 -23.57
CA ARG A 122 0.48 -9.44 -23.23
C ARG A 122 1.53 -8.39 -22.91
N LYS A 123 1.73 -7.49 -23.89
CA LYS A 123 1.97 -6.02 -23.87
C LYS A 123 2.92 -5.43 -22.79
N PRO A 124 3.72 -4.39 -23.13
CA PRO A 124 4.81 -3.85 -22.29
C PRO A 124 4.38 -3.66 -20.84
N LYS A 125 5.22 -4.08 -19.87
CA LYS A 125 5.03 -4.01 -18.41
C LYS A 125 4.27 -2.74 -18.01
N LYS A 126 2.93 -2.81 -18.00
CA LYS A 126 2.08 -1.62 -17.85
C LYS A 126 2.13 -1.18 -16.40
N ARG A 127 2.49 0.08 -16.18
CA ARG A 127 2.30 0.81 -14.93
C ARG A 127 0.87 0.58 -14.43
N PHE A 128 0.72 -0.09 -13.29
CA PHE A 128 -0.58 -0.27 -12.69
C PHE A 128 -0.87 0.93 -11.80
N THR A 129 -2.02 1.55 -11.97
CA THR A 129 -2.45 2.67 -11.17
C THR A 129 -3.84 2.34 -10.68
N THR A 130 -4.08 2.52 -9.38
CA THR A 130 -5.42 2.33 -8.80
C THR A 130 -6.41 3.30 -9.44
N HIS A 131 -7.53 2.82 -9.99
CA HIS A 131 -8.49 3.68 -10.69
C HIS A 131 -9.31 4.57 -9.72
N LYS A 132 -9.41 4.18 -8.44
CA LYS A 132 -10.08 4.96 -7.40
C LYS A 132 -9.08 5.42 -6.34
N SER A 133 -9.34 6.56 -5.73
CA SER A 133 -8.58 7.05 -4.57
C SER A 133 -8.71 6.08 -3.39
N LEU A 134 -7.61 5.92 -2.67
CA LEU A 134 -7.50 5.18 -1.42
C LEU A 134 -7.18 6.19 -0.32
N LYS A 135 -7.70 6.02 0.89
CA LYS A 135 -7.22 6.81 2.03
C LYS A 135 -6.04 6.10 2.67
N CYS A 136 -4.85 6.71 2.63
CA CYS A 136 -3.66 6.16 3.27
C CYS A 136 -3.51 6.73 4.68
N PHE A 137 -3.27 5.82 5.61
CA PHE A 137 -2.89 6.07 6.98
C PHE A 137 -1.50 5.42 7.15
N THR A 138 -0.46 6.22 6.99
CA THR A 138 0.91 5.76 7.21
C THR A 138 1.14 5.68 8.71
N VAL A 139 1.42 4.48 9.23
CA VAL A 139 1.85 4.30 10.62
C VAL A 139 3.35 3.98 10.59
N GLY A 140 4.16 5.04 10.49
CA GLY A 140 5.58 4.96 10.82
C GLY A 140 5.72 4.97 12.34
N ARG A 141 6.55 4.08 12.88
CA ARG A 141 7.13 4.29 14.21
C ARG A 141 8.33 5.22 14.07
#